data_AF-A0A101VY55-F1
#
_entry.id   AF-A0A101VY55-F1
#
_cell.length_a   1.000
_cell.length_b   1.000
_cell.length_c   1.000
_cell.angle_alpha   90.00
_cell.angle_beta   90.00
_cell.angle_gamma   90.00
#
_symmetry.space_group_name_H-M   'P 1'
#
loop_
_entity.id
_entity.type
_entity.pdbx_description
1 polymer ?
#
loop_
_entity_poly.entity_id
_entity_poly.type
_entity_poly.pdbx_seq_one_letter_code
_entity_poly.pdbx_strand_id
1 'polypeptide(L)' 'MSAFTDLDMLYDYEKDISTAATGYMALATRAADSDLRVRFLQLATEAGKVHEKVSTMIERAGGIA' A
#
# COMPACT_ATOMS: atom_id res chain seq x y z
N MET A 1 26.22 4.19 9.74
CA MET A 1 24.96 4.14 8.98
C MET A 1 24.76 2.70 8.56
N SER A 2 23.72 2.02 9.05
CA SER A 2 23.37 0.70 8.51
C SER A 2 22.85 0.91 7.10
N ALA A 3 23.43 0.25 6.12
CA ALA A 3 22.82 0.17 4.80
C ALA A 3 21.55 -0.67 4.97
N PHE A 4 20.38 -0.07 4.70
CA PHE A 4 19.14 -0.83 4.62
C PHE A 4 19.26 -1.82 3.47
N THR A 5 18.88 -3.07 3.72
CA THR A 5 18.86 -4.08 2.67
C THR A 5 17.65 -3.83 1.77
N ASP A 6 17.70 -4.32 0.53
CA ASP A 6 16.55 -4.23 -0.39
C ASP A 6 15.29 -4.85 0.23
N LEU A 7 15.44 -5.87 1.07
CA LEU A 7 14.34 -6.50 1.80
C LEU A 7 13.73 -5.57 2.87
N ASP A 8 14.57 -4.85 3.63
CA ASP A 8 14.08 -3.87 4.60
C ASP A 8 13.27 -2.76 3.90
N MET A 9 13.77 -2.31 2.75
CA MET A 9 13.08 -1.31 1.92
C MET A 9 11.74 -1.82 1.38
N LEU A 10 11.65 -3.10 1.02
CA LEU A 10 10.38 -3.71 0.58
C LEU A 10 9.37 -3.78 1.71
N TYR A 11 9.78 -4.11 2.94
CA TYR A 11 8.91 -4.12 4.11
C TYR A 11 8.37 -2.74 4.46
N ASP A 12 9.24 -1.73 4.46
CA ASP A 12 8.82 -0.35 4.69
C ASP A 12 7.82 0.11 3.62
N TYR A 13 8.10 -0.22 2.36
CA TYR A 13 7.21 0.11 1.26
C TYR A 13 5.85 -0.60 1.37
N GLU A 14 5.83 -1.88 1.72
CA GLU A 14 4.60 -2.65 1.94
C GLU A 14 3.72 -2.02 3.03
N LYS A 15 4.35 -1.64 4.16
CA LYS A 15 3.68 -0.96 5.27
C LYS A 15 3.07 0.37 4.85
N ASP A 16 3.79 1.17 4.07
CA ASP A 16 3.31 2.45 3.57
C ASP A 16 2.12 2.27 2.62
N ILE A 17 2.16 1.26 1.74
CA ILE A 17 1.04 0.94 0.83
C ILE A 17 -0.19 0.50 1.60
N SER A 18 -0.03 -0.38 2.60
CA SER A 18 -1.14 -0.84 3.44
C SER A 18 -1.79 0.32 4.21
N THR A 19 -0.95 1.22 4.74
CA THR A 19 -1.40 2.45 5.38
C THR A 19 -2.13 3.37 4.41
N ALA A 20 -1.62 3.54 3.19
CA ALA A 20 -2.25 4.34 2.15
C ALA A 20 -3.61 3.77 1.72
N ALA A 21 -3.72 2.45 1.51
CA ALA A 21 -4.97 1.78 1.16
C ALA A 21 -6.05 2.03 2.22
N THR A 22 -5.69 1.85 3.50
CA THR A 22 -6.57 2.11 4.63
C THR A 22 -6.96 3.59 4.71
N GLY A 23 -6.00 4.50 4.50
CA GLY A 23 -6.22 5.93 4.48
C GLY A 23 -7.19 6.37 3.39
N TYR A 24 -7.02 5.87 2.17
CA TYR A 24 -7.93 6.16 1.05
C TYR A 24 -9.33 5.63 1.31
N MET A 25 -9.49 4.43 1.89
CA MET A 25 -10.82 3.94 2.29
C MET A 25 -11.46 4.85 3.35
N ALA A 26 -10.70 5.27 4.36
CA ALA A 26 -11.21 6.19 5.38
C ALA A 26 -11.65 7.52 4.75
N LEU A 27 -10.90 8.07 3.80
CA LEU A 27 -11.26 9.28 3.08
C LEU A 27 -12.51 9.09 2.21
N ALA A 28 -12.63 7.95 1.52
CA ALA A 28 -13.82 7.62 0.73
C ALA A 28 -15.10 7.62 1.57
N THR A 29 -15.05 7.10 2.82
CA THR A 29 -16.21 7.09 3.72
C THR A 29 -16.62 8.48 4.22
N ARG A 30 -15.69 9.44 4.25
CA ARG A 30 -15.92 10.80 4.77
C ARG A 30 -16.18 11.84 3.70
N ALA A 31 -15.87 11.53 2.43
CA ALA A 31 -16.06 12.45 1.32
C ALA A 31 -17.55 12.66 1.02
N ALA A 32 -18.01 13.91 1.08
CA ALA A 32 -19.36 14.31 0.67
C ALA A 32 -19.50 14.37 -0.86
N ASP A 33 -18.41 14.72 -1.55
CA ASP A 33 -18.35 14.77 -3.01
C ASP A 33 -18.26 13.34 -3.60
N SER A 34 -19.16 13.02 -4.53
CA SER A 34 -19.29 11.69 -5.11
C SER A 34 -18.09 11.30 -5.97
N ASP A 35 -17.52 12.25 -6.71
CA ASP A 35 -16.39 12.00 -7.61
C ASP A 35 -15.12 11.78 -6.79
N LEU A 36 -14.94 12.54 -5.72
CA LEU A 36 -13.84 12.39 -4.79
C LEU A 36 -13.90 11.04 -4.06
N ARG A 37 -15.10 10.60 -3.65
CA ARG A 37 -15.30 9.26 -3.09
C ARG A 37 -14.88 8.17 -4.08
N VAL A 38 -15.30 8.26 -5.34
CA VAL A 38 -14.92 7.28 -6.38
C VAL A 38 -13.40 7.26 -6.57
N ARG A 39 -12.75 8.43 -6.62
CA ARG A 39 -11.29 8.52 -6.75
C ARG A 39 -10.57 7.88 -5.56
N PHE A 40 -11.02 8.10 -4.34
CA PHE A 40 -10.42 7.45 -3.17
C PHE A 40 -10.62 5.93 -3.17
N LEU A 41 -11.77 5.43 -3.60
CA LEU A 41 -11.97 3.98 -3.76
C LEU A 41 -11.04 3.38 -4.84
N GLN A 42 -10.85 4.08 -5.95
CA GLN A 42 -9.89 3.69 -6.99
C GLN A 42 -8.47 3.64 -6.43
N LEU A 43 -8.04 4.68 -5.69
CA LEU A 43 -6.72 4.72 -5.07
C LEU A 43 -6.51 3.60 -4.05
N ALA A 44 -7.52 3.31 -3.22
CA ALA A 44 -7.47 2.18 -2.29
C ALA A 44 -7.32 0.83 -3.03
N THR A 45 -8.04 0.66 -4.13
CA THR A 45 -7.97 -0.55 -4.97
C THR A 45 -6.60 -0.72 -5.63
N GLU A 46 -6.05 0.36 -6.19
CA GLU A 46 -4.72 0.33 -6.79
C GLU A 46 -3.63 0.08 -5.75
N ALA A 47 -3.73 0.68 -4.55
CA ALA A 47 -2.83 0.38 -3.43
C ALA A 47 -2.87 -1.11 -3.05
N GLY A 48 -4.05 -1.73 -3.01
CA GLY A 48 -4.18 -3.18 -2.78
C GLY A 48 -3.45 -4.03 -3.83
N LYS A 49 -3.52 -3.66 -5.11
CA LYS A 49 -2.78 -4.36 -6.18
C LYS A 49 -1.27 -4.20 -6.04
N VAL A 50 -0.80 -3.03 -5.57
CA VAL A 50 0.62 -2.81 -5.33
C VAL A 50 1.09 -3.62 -4.13
N HIS A 51 0.29 -3.70 -3.06
CA HIS A 51 0.59 -4.53 -1.90
C HIS A 51 0.83 -5.99 -2.32
N GLU A 52 -0.09 -6.60 -3.09
CA GLU A 52 0.07 -7.98 -3.59
C GLU A 52 1.39 -8.19 -4.38
N LYS A 53 1.77 -7.21 -5.21
CA LYS A 53 3.04 -7.26 -5.97
C LYS A 53 4.24 -7.18 -5.04
N VAL A 54 4.20 -6.32 -4.03
CA VAL A 54 5.31 -6.13 -3.09
C VAL A 54 5.45 -7.34 -2.17
N SER A 55 4.36 -7.91 -1.67
CA SER A 55 4.38 -9.15 -0.90
C SER A 55 5.01 -10.29 -1.69
N THR A 56 4.68 -10.40 -3.00
CA THR A 56 5.35 -11.37 -3.90
C THR A 56 6.86 -11.09 -4.04
N MET A 57 7.29 -9.83 -4.04
CA MET A 57 8.71 -9.47 -4.09
C MET A 57 9.43 -9.81 -2.79
N ILE A 58 8.80 -9.58 -1.63
CA ILE A 58 9.31 -9.94 -0.31
C ILE A 58 9.55 -11.45 -0.24
N GLU A 59 8.56 -12.27 -0.62
CA GLU A 59 8.69 -13.73 -0.65
C GLU A 59 9.85 -14.18 -1.56
N ARG A 60 9.98 -13.58 -2.75
CA ARG A 60 11.07 -13.87 -3.69
C ARG A 60 12.44 -13.46 -3.17
N ALA A 61 12.51 -12.43 -2.34
CA ALA A 61 13.72 -11.97 -1.66
C ALA A 61 14.05 -12.82 -0.42
N GLY A 62 13.24 -13.84 -0.09
CA GLY A 62 13.43 -14.71 1.06
C GLY A 62 12.82 -14.18 2.36
N GLY A 63 12.02 -13.11 2.29
CA GLY A 63 11.23 -12.61 3.40
C GLY A 63 9.90 -13.33 3.56
N ILE A 64 9.19 -13.00 4.63
CA ILE A 64 7.81 -13.43 4.92
C ILE A 64 6.93 -12.18 4.88
N ALA A 65 5.96 -12.16 3.95
CA ALA A 65 4.96 -11.10 3.83
C ALA A 65 3.72 -11.41 4.70
#